data_AF-A0AB33H6F8-F1
#
_entry.id   AF-A0AB33H6F8-F1
#
_cell.length_a   1.000
_cell.length_b   1.000
_cell.length_c   1.000
_cell.angle_alpha   90.00
_cell.angle_beta   90.00
_cell.angle_gamma   90.00
#
_symmetry.space_group_name_H-M   'P 1'
#
loop_
_entity.id
_entity.type
_entity.pdbx_description
1 polymer ?
#
loop_
_entity_poly.entity_id
_entity_poly.type
_entity_poly.pdbx_seq_one_letter_code
_entity_poly.pdbx_strand_id
1 'polypeptide(L)' 'MNKILLIAALEEIASREGHELNGLDRLMVHNRVATCLAAKERHQQRMNAKPYQWRRPDRPKR' A
#
# COMPACT_ATOMS: atom_id res chain seq x y z
N MET A 1 -4.69 5.48 7.26
CA MET A 1 -5.83 5.22 6.34
C MET A 1 -6.20 3.75 6.50
N ASN A 2 -7.44 3.45 6.88
CA ASN A 2 -7.82 2.08 7.26
C ASN A 2 -8.20 1.26 6.01
N LYS A 3 -7.45 0.18 5.73
CA LYS A 3 -7.66 -0.72 4.60
C LYS A 3 -9.09 -1.26 4.55
N ILE A 4 -9.65 -1.62 5.70
CA ILE A 4 -10.97 -2.25 5.81
C ILE A 4 -12.06 -1.27 5.34
N LEU A 5 -11.99 -0.01 5.76
CA LEU A 5 -12.97 1.01 5.38
C LEU A 5 -12.95 1.32 3.88
N LEU A 6 -11.77 1.32 3.26
CA LEU A 6 -11.66 1.56 1.81
C LEU A 6 -12.25 0.42 0.99
N ILE A 7 -12.04 -0.82 1.42
CA ILE A 7 -12.61 -1.99 0.75
C ILE A 7 -14.13 -1.97 0.88
N ALA A 8 -14.65 -1.77 2.10
CA ALA A 8 -16.09 -1.69 2.33
C ALA A 8 -16.75 -0.56 1.51
N ALA A 9 -16.10 0.60 1.39
CA ALA A 9 -16.59 1.69 0.55
C ALA A 9 -16.62 1.32 -0.94
N LEU A 10 -15.61 0.61 -1.44
CA LEU A 10 -15.58 0.15 -2.84
C LEU A 10 -16.63 -0.93 -3.12
N GLU A 11 -16.86 -1.84 -2.17
CA GLU A 11 -17.91 -2.85 -2.27
C GLU A 11 -19.31 -2.20 -2.27
N GLU A 12 -19.52 -1.20 -1.43
CA GLU A 12 -20.77 -0.42 -1.39
C GLU A 12 -21.00 0.35 -2.70
N ILE A 13 -19.96 0.99 -3.26
CA ILE A 13 -20.06 1.66 -4.56
C ILE A 13 -20.42 0.67 -5.66
N ALA A 14 -19.74 -0.48 -5.72
CA ALA A 14 -20.03 -1.52 -6.69
C ALA A 14 -21.48 -2.04 -6.57
N SER A 15 -21.96 -2.22 -5.33
CA SER A 15 -23.34 -2.63 -5.08
C SER A 15 -24.36 -1.60 -5.57
N ARG A 16 -24.10 -0.30 -5.36
CA ARG A 16 -24.96 0.79 -5.86
C ARG A 16 -24.98 0.89 -7.38
N GLU A 17 -23.88 0.55 -8.03
CA GLU A 17 -23.76 0.49 -9.49
C GLU A 17 -24.40 -0.79 -10.07
N GLY A 18 -24.90 -1.69 -9.23
CA GLY A 18 -25.53 -2.95 -9.66
C GLY A 18 -24.53 -4.03 -10.04
N HIS A 19 -23.25 -3.89 -9.67
CA HIS A 19 -22.23 -4.90 -9.89
C HIS A 19 -22.28 -5.96 -8.79
N GLU A 20 -22.60 -7.20 -9.15
CA GLU A 20 -22.41 -8.34 -8.26
C GLU A 20 -20.93 -8.74 -8.23
N LEU A 21 -20.25 -8.42 -7.13
CA LEU A 21 -18.85 -8.79 -6.92
C LEU A 21 -18.73 -10.29 -6.61
N ASN A 22 -18.17 -11.04 -7.56
CA ASN A 22 -17.77 -12.43 -7.36
C ASN A 22 -16.57 -12.52 -6.40
N GLY A 23 -16.26 -13.72 -5.89
CA GLY A 23 -15.11 -13.97 -5.02
C GLY A 23 -13.77 -13.53 -5.62
N LEU A 24 -13.60 -13.67 -6.94
CA LEU A 24 -12.40 -13.17 -7.63
C LEU A 24 -12.32 -11.64 -7.61
N ASP A 25 -13.43 -10.95 -7.83
CA ASP A 25 -13.47 -9.48 -7.86
C ASP A 25 -13.16 -8.90 -6.49
N ARG A 26 -13.74 -9.48 -5.43
CA ARG A 26 -13.44 -9.11 -4.04
C ARG A 26 -11.95 -9.27 -3.74
N LEU A 27 -11.35 -10.41 -4.12
CA LEU A 27 -9.92 -10.63 -3.96
C LEU A 27 -9.08 -9.60 -4.74
N MET A 28 -9.52 -9.25 -5.95
CA MET A 28 -8.85 -8.27 -6.80
C MET A 28 -8.90 -6.87 -6.19
N VAL A 29 -10.05 -6.45 -5.65
CA VAL A 29 -10.20 -5.19 -4.90
C VAL A 29 -9.26 -5.17 -3.69
N HIS A 30 -9.25 -6.23 -2.89
CA HIS A 30 -8.37 -6.35 -1.73
C HIS A 30 -6.88 -6.19 -2.10
N ASN A 31 -6.43 -6.91 -3.12
CA ASN A 31 -5.02 -6.90 -3.55
C ASN A 31 -4.62 -5.55 -4.14
N ARG A 32 -5.48 -4.93 -4.94
CA ARG A 32 -5.24 -3.60 -5.51
C ARG A 32 -5.16 -2.53 -4.43
N VAL A 33 -6.12 -2.52 -3.49
CA VAL A 33 -6.10 -1.58 -2.35
C VAL A 33 -4.83 -1.77 -1.51
N ALA A 34 -4.46 -3.02 -1.19
CA ALA A 34 -3.23 -3.30 -0.46
C ALA A 34 -1.98 -2.79 -1.19
N THR A 35 -1.90 -3.02 -2.50
CA THR A 35 -0.77 -2.57 -3.34
C THR A 35 -0.67 -1.05 -3.38
N CYS A 36 -1.79 -0.35 -3.57
CA CYS A 36 -1.84 1.11 -3.56
C CYS A 36 -1.43 1.70 -2.21
N LEU A 37 -1.92 1.12 -1.11
CA LEU A 37 -1.54 1.55 0.24
C LEU A 37 -0.03 1.37 0.49
N ALA A 38 0.52 0.20 0.14
CA ALA A 38 1.94 -0.06 0.28
C ALA A 38 2.80 0.86 -0.60
N ALA A 39 2.34 1.20 -1.81
CA ALA A 39 3.02 2.14 -2.69
C ALA A 39 3.02 3.56 -2.10
N LYS A 40 1.88 4.02 -1.56
CA LYS A 40 1.76 5.32 -0.88
C LYS A 40 2.67 5.38 0.34
N GLU A 41 2.70 4.33 1.15
CA GLU A 41 3.59 4.26 2.32
C GLU A 41 5.06 4.29 1.91
N ARG A 42 5.47 3.49 0.92
CA ARG A 42 6.84 3.53 0.38
C ARG A 42 7.21 4.91 -0.15
N HIS A 43 6.28 5.58 -0.83
CA HIS A 43 6.50 6.95 -1.29
C HIS A 43 6.71 7.90 -0.11
N GLN A 44 5.87 7.84 0.91
CA GLN A 44 6.01 8.64 2.14
C GLN A 44 7.34 8.37 2.84
N GLN A 45 7.73 7.10 2.98
CA GLN A 45 9.01 6.70 3.56
C GLN A 45 10.19 7.28 2.78
N ARG A 46 10.13 7.27 1.43
CA ARG A 46 11.15 7.89 0.57
C ARG A 46 11.23 9.40 0.74
N MET A 47 10.08 10.08 0.80
CA MET A 47 10.03 11.54 0.99
C MET A 47 10.53 11.96 2.38
N ASN A 48 10.27 11.14 3.41
CA ASN A 48 10.72 11.39 4.77
C ASN A 48 12.14 10.87 5.05
N ALA A 49 12.75 10.11 4.13
CA ALA A 49 14.07 9.56 4.34
C ALA A 49 15.11 10.68 4.40
N LYS A 50 16.05 10.56 5.34
CA LYS A 50 17.21 11.46 5.39
C LYS A 50 18.04 11.28 4.12
N PRO A 51 18.70 12.34 3.63
CA PRO A 51 19.64 12.22 2.52
C PRO A 51 20.67 11.13 2.81
N TYR A 52 20.93 10.29 1.80
CA TYR A 52 21.95 9.25 1.91
C TYR A 52 23.31 9.90 2.17
N GLN A 53 23.96 9.48 3.25
CA GLN A 53 25.34 9.85 3.56
C GLN A 53 26.18 8.59 3.52
N TRP A 54 27.05 8.49 2.51
CA TRP A 54 28.03 7.42 2.47
C TRP A 54 28.97 7.55 3.68
N ARG A 55 28.98 6.53 4.54
CA ARG A 55 29.92 6.44 5.65
C ARG A 55 31.03 5.49 5.25
N ARG A 56 32.27 5.97 5.32
CA ARG A 56 33.45 5.12 5.15
C ARG A 56 33.38 4.02 6.23
N PRO A 57 33.49 2.74 5.86
CA PRO A 57 33.50 1.65 6.83
C PRO A 57 34.65 1.83 7.82
N ASP A 58 34.42 1.48 9.08
CA ASP A 58 35.46 1.50 10.10
C ASP A 58 36.57 0.52 9.72
N ARG A 59 37.81 0.88 10.08
CA ARG A 59 38.99 0.06 9.79
C ARG A 59 38.80 -1.33 10.41
N PRO A 60 39.17 -2.42 9.73
CA PRO A 60 39.11 -3.75 10.31
C PRO A 60 39.97 -3.76 11.57
N LYS A 61 39.41 -4.21 12.70
CA LYS A 61 40.17 -4.42 13.93
C LYS A 61 41.13 -5.59 13.69
N ARG A 62 42.44 -5.33 13.83
CA ARG A 62 43.49 -6.35 13.83
C ARG A 62 43.49 -7.11 15.14
#